data_AF-A0A6N8HQ39-F1
#
_entry.id   AF-A0A6N8HQ39-F1
#
_cell.length_a   1.000
_cell.length_b   1.000
_cell.length_c   1.000
_cell.angle_alpha   90.00
_cell.angle_beta   90.00
_cell.angle_gamma   90.00
#
_symmetry.space_group_name_H-M   'P 1'
#
loop_
_entity.id
_entity.type
_entity.pdbx_description
1 polymer ?
#
loop_
_entity_poly.entity_id
_entity_poly.type
_entity_poly.pdbx_seq_one_letter_code
_entity_poly.pdbx_strand_id
1 'polypeptide(L)'
;MEGCYINTHLEDYIQNLYKFLRINRPEQLIIDNIAKRLNLNIYYGKFSLRFGNDLVIQKSTKQREWQLFGHEVGHYLRHCGNHLTLHRLFLDMQEWQANHFAYHFCVPTFMLHKTDYISIDTIMNLFNVEYDFAVRRLEMYQNKLYKEHSCNEEI
;
A
#
# COMPACT_ATOMS: atom_id res chain seq x y z
N MET A 1 26.61 12.91 -3.13
CA MET A 1 26.25 12.31 -4.42
C MET A 1 24.88 11.70 -4.24
N GLU A 2 23.86 12.31 -4.84
CA GLU A 2 22.50 11.75 -4.84
C GLU A 2 22.52 10.49 -5.70
N GLY A 3 22.53 9.32 -5.07
CA GLY A 3 22.28 8.06 -5.77
C GLY A 3 20.85 8.07 -6.33
N CYS A 4 20.71 7.73 -7.61
CA CYS A 4 19.41 7.61 -8.25
C CYS A 4 18.68 6.39 -7.67
N TYR A 5 17.65 6.62 -6.86
CA TYR A 5 16.79 5.55 -6.35
C TYR A 5 16.03 4.90 -7.50
N ILE A 6 16.13 3.58 -7.65
CA ILE A 6 15.46 2.85 -8.73
C ILE A 6 14.17 2.23 -8.19
N ASN A 7 13.03 2.76 -8.61
CA ASN A 7 11.73 2.19 -8.24
C ASN A 7 11.58 0.74 -8.72
N THR A 8 10.91 -0.07 -7.90
CA THR A 8 10.37 -1.35 -8.35
C THR A 8 9.13 -1.11 -9.21
N HIS A 9 8.73 -2.11 -10.01
CA HIS A 9 7.49 -2.04 -10.80
C HIS A 9 6.25 -1.74 -9.95
N LEU A 10 6.20 -2.23 -8.71
CA LEU A 10 5.08 -1.94 -7.82
C LEU A 10 5.09 -0.48 -7.37
N GLU A 11 6.26 0.07 -7.06
CA GLU A 11 6.38 1.48 -6.64
C GLU A 11 6.02 2.44 -7.78
N ASP A 12 6.48 2.15 -9.00
CA ASP A 12 6.07 2.88 -10.19
C ASP A 12 4.57 2.77 -10.44
N TYR A 13 4.01 1.57 -10.29
CA TYR A 13 2.57 1.37 -10.41
C TYR A 13 1.78 2.21 -9.41
N ILE A 14 2.17 2.19 -8.13
CA ILE A 14 1.53 2.96 -7.06
C ILE A 14 1.67 4.46 -7.32
N GLN A 15 2.84 4.94 -7.72
CA GLN A 15 3.06 6.34 -8.04
C GLN A 15 2.18 6.78 -9.23
N ASN A 16 2.10 5.97 -10.28
CA ASN A 16 1.26 6.25 -11.44
C ASN A 16 -0.23 6.21 -11.10
N LEU A 17 -0.65 5.27 -10.25
CA LEU A 17 -2.02 5.18 -9.73
C LEU A 17 -2.38 6.47 -8.99
N TYR A 18 -1.60 6.89 -8.00
CA TYR A 18 -1.90 8.11 -7.24
C TYR A 18 -1.83 9.37 -8.11
N LYS A 19 -0.92 9.43 -9.09
CA LYS A 19 -0.88 10.51 -10.09
C LYS A 19 -2.17 10.56 -10.92
N PHE A 20 -2.67 9.42 -11.39
CA PHE A 20 -3.96 9.32 -12.09
C PHE A 20 -5.13 9.77 -11.21
N LEU A 21 -5.12 9.40 -9.93
CA LEU A 21 -6.10 9.83 -8.93
C LEU A 21 -5.92 11.30 -8.51
N ARG A 22 -4.90 12.01 -9.02
CA ARG A 22 -4.55 13.40 -8.66
C ARG A 22 -4.27 13.57 -7.16
N ILE A 23 -3.61 12.59 -6.57
CA ILE A 23 -3.16 12.55 -5.18
C ILE A 23 -1.63 12.57 -5.16
N ASN A 24 -1.04 13.52 -4.45
CA ASN A 24 0.42 13.71 -4.44
C ASN A 24 0.99 14.04 -3.05
N ARG A 25 0.15 14.18 -2.02
CA ARG A 25 0.55 14.40 -0.63
C ARG A 25 -0.16 13.46 0.35
N PRO A 26 0.44 13.14 1.51
CA PRO A 26 -0.13 12.20 2.48
C PRO A 26 -1.51 12.60 3.00
N GLU A 27 -1.78 13.89 3.19
CA GLU A 27 -3.05 14.37 3.77
C GLU A 27 -4.26 14.12 2.84
N GLN A 28 -4.00 13.75 1.58
CA GLN A 28 -5.03 13.41 0.60
C GLN A 28 -5.39 11.92 0.59
N LEU A 29 -4.68 11.08 1.36
CA LEU A 29 -4.90 9.64 1.47
C LEU A 29 -6.16 9.35 2.31
N ILE A 30 -7.32 9.60 1.70
CA ILE A 30 -8.64 9.47 2.31
C ILE A 30 -9.41 8.39 1.57
N ILE A 31 -9.90 7.38 2.32
CA ILE A 31 -10.63 6.21 1.78
C ILE A 31 -11.74 6.66 0.81
N ASP A 32 -12.65 7.52 1.24
CA ASP A 32 -13.80 7.95 0.45
C ASP A 32 -13.39 8.62 -0.88
N ASN A 33 -12.33 9.44 -0.85
CA ASN A 33 -11.83 10.12 -2.04
C ASN A 33 -11.25 9.14 -3.05
N ILE A 34 -10.49 8.16 -2.57
CA ILE A 34 -9.86 7.14 -3.41
C ILE A 34 -10.93 6.20 -3.96
N ALA A 35 -11.82 5.70 -3.10
CA ALA A 35 -12.91 4.79 -3.47
C ALA A 35 -13.78 5.40 -4.57
N LYS A 36 -14.20 6.67 -4.41
CA LYS A 36 -14.97 7.39 -5.42
C LYS A 36 -14.25 7.49 -6.77
N ARG A 37 -12.94 7.76 -6.77
CA ARG A 37 -12.14 7.87 -8.01
C ARG A 37 -11.87 6.52 -8.67
N LEU A 38 -11.90 5.44 -7.89
CA LEU A 38 -11.77 4.06 -8.37
C LEU A 38 -13.13 3.42 -8.69
N ASN A 39 -14.24 4.14 -8.54
CA ASN A 39 -15.60 3.62 -8.70
C ASN A 39 -15.88 2.39 -7.80
N LEU A 40 -15.43 2.49 -6.54
CA LEU A 40 -15.63 1.48 -5.50
C LEU A 40 -16.72 1.92 -4.52
N ASN A 41 -17.55 0.96 -4.10
CA ASN A 41 -18.50 1.15 -3.01
C ASN A 41 -17.91 0.59 -1.73
N ILE A 42 -17.99 1.35 -0.63
CA ILE A 42 -17.43 0.95 0.66
C ILE A 42 -18.55 0.63 1.64
N TYR A 43 -18.45 -0.54 2.25
CA TYR A 43 -19.31 -1.00 3.33
C TYR A 43 -18.45 -1.37 4.53
N TYR A 44 -19.01 -1.25 5.74
CA TYR A 44 -18.33 -1.66 6.96
C TYR A 44 -19.00 -2.88 7.56
N GLY A 45 -18.21 -3.91 7.85
CA GLY A 45 -18.69 -5.22 8.29
C GLY A 45 -17.83 -5.86 9.39
N LYS A 46 -18.07 -7.15 9.62
CA LYS A 46 -17.32 -7.96 10.60
C LYS A 46 -16.00 -8.50 10.06
N PHE A 47 -15.87 -8.62 8.75
CA PHE A 47 -14.69 -9.11 8.03
C PHE A 47 -14.52 -8.29 6.76
N SER A 48 -13.27 -8.23 6.25
CA SER A 48 -13.00 -7.58 4.97
C SER A 48 -13.21 -8.56 3.81
N LEU A 49 -13.76 -8.06 2.69
CA LEU A 49 -14.01 -8.84 1.49
C LEU A 49 -14.25 -7.91 0.29
N ARG A 50 -13.72 -8.30 -0.88
CA ARG A 50 -14.05 -7.70 -2.18
C ARG A 50 -15.07 -8.54 -2.98
N PHE A 51 -16.14 -7.91 -3.46
CA PHE A 51 -17.08 -8.48 -4.43
C PHE A 51 -17.38 -7.50 -5.57
N GLY A 52 -16.81 -7.74 -6.76
CA GLY A 52 -16.92 -6.79 -7.87
C GLY A 52 -16.32 -5.43 -7.50
N ASN A 53 -17.15 -4.38 -7.53
CA ASN A 53 -16.76 -3.02 -7.11
C ASN A 53 -17.09 -2.74 -5.63
N ASP A 54 -17.70 -3.68 -4.92
CA ASP A 54 -18.05 -3.53 -3.52
C ASP A 54 -16.91 -4.04 -2.63
N LEU A 55 -16.47 -3.20 -1.70
CA LEU A 55 -15.51 -3.53 -0.66
C LEU A 55 -16.19 -3.48 0.70
N VAL A 56 -16.18 -4.62 1.39
CA VAL A 56 -16.49 -4.67 2.82
C VAL A 56 -15.18 -4.50 3.56
N ILE A 57 -15.10 -3.54 4.47
CA ILE A 57 -13.96 -3.31 5.35
C ILE A 57 -14.37 -3.69 6.76
N GLN A 58 -13.56 -4.51 7.44
CA GLN A 58 -13.79 -4.78 8.86
C GLN A 58 -13.72 -3.47 9.66
N LYS A 59 -14.81 -3.15 10.36
CA LYS A 59 -14.90 -1.94 11.19
C LYS A 59 -13.89 -2.03 12.34
N SER A 60 -13.04 -1.01 12.47
CA SER A 60 -11.93 -1.00 13.42
C SER A 60 -11.45 0.43 13.72
N THR A 61 -10.22 0.60 14.17
CA THR A 61 -9.55 1.90 14.23
C THR A 61 -9.37 2.48 12.82
N LYS A 62 -9.28 3.80 12.69
CA LYS A 62 -9.06 4.45 11.38
C LYS A 62 -7.78 4.01 10.70
N GLN A 63 -6.73 3.77 11.49
CA GLN A 63 -5.47 3.26 10.97
C GLN A 63 -5.62 1.84 10.40
N ARG A 64 -6.34 0.97 11.11
CA ARG A 64 -6.60 -0.40 10.64
C ARG A 64 -7.50 -0.42 9.42
N GLU A 65 -8.57 0.37 9.43
CA GLU A 65 -9.50 0.50 8.30
C GLU A 65 -8.77 0.96 7.03
N TRP A 66 -7.81 1.89 7.15
CA TRP A 66 -6.97 2.34 6.04
C TRP A 66 -6.10 1.21 5.45
N GLN A 67 -5.45 0.43 6.30
CA GLN A 67 -4.61 -0.69 5.86
C GLN A 67 -5.43 -1.80 5.21
N LEU A 68 -6.58 -2.13 5.80
CA LEU A 68 -7.52 -3.10 5.24
C LEU A 68 -8.05 -2.64 3.88
N PHE A 69 -8.39 -1.35 3.76
CA PHE A 69 -8.79 -0.76 2.47
C PHE A 69 -7.67 -0.89 1.43
N GLY A 70 -6.41 -0.60 1.78
CA GLY A 70 -5.28 -0.77 0.88
C GLY A 70 -5.09 -2.22 0.40
N HIS A 71 -5.28 -3.19 1.30
CA HIS A 71 -5.23 -4.62 0.97
C HIS A 71 -6.35 -5.02 0.00
N GLU A 72 -7.59 -4.63 0.27
CA GLU A 72 -8.74 -4.93 -0.61
C GLU A 72 -8.65 -4.23 -1.98
N VAL A 73 -8.12 -3.00 -2.04
CA VAL A 73 -7.80 -2.33 -3.31
C VAL A 73 -6.75 -3.11 -4.09
N GLY A 74 -5.78 -3.72 -3.41
CA GLY A 74 -4.83 -4.65 -4.02
C GLY A 74 -5.54 -5.80 -4.72
N HIS A 75 -6.48 -6.47 -4.04
CA HIS A 75 -7.31 -7.50 -4.66
C HIS A 75 -8.13 -6.98 -5.83
N TYR A 76 -8.72 -5.79 -5.72
CA TYR A 76 -9.51 -5.18 -6.79
C TYR A 76 -8.68 -4.92 -8.05
N LEU A 77 -7.51 -4.31 -7.91
CA LEU A 77 -6.71 -3.85 -9.05
C LEU A 77 -5.84 -4.95 -9.66
N ARG A 78 -5.46 -5.97 -8.89
CA ARG A 78 -4.39 -6.91 -9.27
C ARG A 78 -4.85 -8.34 -9.45
N HIS A 79 -6.00 -8.72 -8.87
CA HIS A 79 -6.37 -10.12 -8.76
C HIS A 79 -7.74 -10.42 -9.37
N CYS A 80 -7.85 -11.58 -10.02
CA CYS A 80 -9.10 -12.12 -10.54
C CYS A 80 -9.34 -13.55 -10.01
N GLY A 81 -10.55 -14.06 -10.25
CA GLY A 81 -10.97 -15.39 -9.78
C GLY A 81 -11.81 -15.37 -8.51
N ASN A 82 -12.54 -16.46 -8.31
CA ASN A 82 -13.34 -16.69 -7.12
C ASN A 82 -12.50 -17.41 -6.07
N HIS A 83 -12.25 -16.76 -4.93
CA HIS A 83 -11.43 -17.31 -3.85
C HIS A 83 -11.95 -18.64 -3.30
N LEU A 84 -13.26 -18.89 -3.37
CA LEU A 84 -13.87 -20.14 -2.90
C LEU A 84 -13.55 -21.36 -3.77
N THR A 85 -13.14 -21.13 -5.02
CA THR A 85 -12.87 -22.20 -6.00
C THR A 85 -11.40 -22.29 -6.39
N LEU A 86 -10.59 -21.36 -5.90
CA LEU A 86 -9.20 -21.21 -6.28
C LEU A 86 -8.33 -22.24 -5.55
N HIS A 87 -7.29 -22.75 -6.21
CA HIS A 87 -6.34 -23.65 -5.55
C HIS A 87 -5.62 -22.91 -4.42
N ARG A 88 -5.41 -23.58 -3.28
CA ARG A 88 -4.83 -22.99 -2.06
C ARG A 88 -3.53 -22.21 -2.30
N LEU A 89 -2.59 -22.77 -3.07
CA LEU A 89 -1.33 -22.10 -3.37
C LEU A 89 -1.53 -20.77 -4.13
N PHE A 90 -2.56 -20.68 -4.97
CA PHE A 90 -2.85 -19.45 -5.70
C PHE A 90 -3.55 -18.42 -4.81
N LEU A 91 -4.37 -18.87 -3.83
CA LEU A 91 -4.92 -18.01 -2.78
C LEU A 91 -3.82 -17.40 -1.94
N ASP A 92 -2.94 -18.25 -1.39
CA ASP A 92 -1.83 -17.81 -0.56
C ASP A 92 -1.02 -16.75 -1.32
N MET A 93 -0.65 -17.02 -2.58
CA MET A 93 0.07 -16.07 -3.43
C MET A 93 -0.65 -14.72 -3.57
N GLN A 94 -1.97 -14.70 -3.81
CA GLN A 94 -2.74 -13.46 -3.91
C GLN A 94 -2.75 -12.69 -2.58
N GLU A 95 -2.90 -13.38 -1.44
CA GLU A 95 -2.85 -12.75 -0.11
C GLU A 95 -1.47 -12.12 0.16
N TRP A 96 -0.38 -12.83 -0.16
CA TRP A 96 0.98 -12.27 -0.06
C TRP A 96 1.15 -11.04 -0.94
N GLN A 97 0.66 -11.08 -2.18
CA GLN A 97 0.72 -9.96 -3.11
C GLN A 97 -0.13 -8.76 -2.65
N ALA A 98 -1.34 -9.00 -2.12
CA ALA A 98 -2.22 -7.96 -1.60
C ALA A 98 -1.65 -7.29 -0.35
N ASN A 99 -1.06 -8.08 0.56
CA ASN A 99 -0.34 -7.54 1.72
C ASN A 99 0.86 -6.68 1.30
N HIS A 100 1.67 -7.17 0.35
CA HIS A 100 2.79 -6.40 -0.18
C HIS A 100 2.33 -5.11 -0.87
N PHE A 101 1.25 -5.18 -1.66
CA PHE A 101 0.61 -4.02 -2.26
C PHE A 101 0.17 -3.00 -1.20
N ALA A 102 -0.48 -3.44 -0.13
CA ALA A 102 -0.98 -2.57 0.93
C ALA A 102 0.12 -1.72 1.55
N TYR A 103 1.32 -2.28 1.81
CA TYR A 103 2.45 -1.52 2.35
C TYR A 103 2.85 -0.33 1.47
N HIS A 104 2.99 -0.56 0.16
CA HIS A 104 3.34 0.51 -0.77
C HIS A 104 2.15 1.44 -1.05
N PHE A 105 0.93 0.95 -1.03
CA PHE A 105 -0.26 1.74 -1.27
C PHE A 105 -0.57 2.69 -0.10
N CYS A 106 -0.50 2.19 1.14
CA CYS A 106 -0.80 2.97 2.34
C CYS A 106 0.34 3.92 2.70
N VAL A 107 1.59 3.56 2.36
CA VAL A 107 2.78 4.39 2.58
C VAL A 107 3.61 4.46 1.28
N PRO A 108 3.21 5.31 0.31
CA PRO A 108 3.85 5.37 -0.99
C PRO A 108 5.31 5.82 -0.93
N THR A 109 6.20 5.07 -1.60
CA THR A 109 7.64 5.36 -1.65
C THR A 109 7.93 6.78 -2.16
N PHE A 110 7.24 7.22 -3.22
CA PHE A 110 7.42 8.57 -3.76
C PHE A 110 7.02 9.70 -2.80
N MET A 111 6.17 9.41 -1.79
CA MET A 111 5.85 10.36 -0.74
C MET A 111 6.90 10.30 0.38
N LEU A 112 7.38 9.11 0.73
CA LEU A 112 8.50 8.96 1.68
C LEU A 112 9.76 9.71 1.24
N HIS A 113 10.10 9.66 -0.05
CA HIS A 113 11.24 10.41 -0.59
C HIS A 113 11.15 11.92 -0.42
N LYS A 114 9.94 12.46 -0.19
CA LYS A 114 9.70 13.88 0.03
C LYS A 114 9.61 14.25 1.51
N THR A 115 9.78 13.27 2.40
CA THR A 115 9.75 13.46 3.85
C THR A 115 11.17 13.72 4.35
N ASP A 116 11.39 14.83 5.04
CA ASP A 116 12.72 15.25 5.50
C ASP A 116 13.38 14.26 6.48
N TYR A 117 12.59 13.70 7.41
CA TYR A 117 13.05 12.73 8.40
C TYR A 117 12.06 11.58 8.51
N ILE A 118 12.52 10.35 8.25
CA ILE A 118 11.67 9.17 8.25
C ILE A 118 11.95 8.36 9.52
N SER A 119 10.96 8.32 10.40
CA SER A 119 10.91 7.46 11.59
C SER A 119 9.59 6.69 11.65
N ILE A 120 9.47 5.73 12.57
CA ILE A 120 8.22 5.00 12.80
C ILE A 120 7.09 5.98 13.12
N ASP A 121 7.30 6.90 14.07
CA ASP A 121 6.31 7.92 14.43
C ASP A 121 5.93 8.80 13.23
N THR A 122 6.90 9.18 12.41
CA THR A 122 6.63 9.98 11.22
C THR A 122 5.76 9.21 10.23
N ILE A 123 6.03 7.93 10.00
CA ILE A 123 5.23 7.09 9.10
C ILE A 123 3.81 6.90 9.66
N MET A 124 3.68 6.60 10.95
CA MET A 124 2.38 6.42 11.60
C MET A 124 1.52 7.68 11.47
N ASN A 125 2.11 8.84 11.75
CA ASN A 125 1.38 10.11 11.79
C ASN A 125 1.08 10.66 10.39
N LEU A 126 2.02 10.61 9.44
CA LEU A 126 1.81 11.13 8.09
C LEU A 126 0.85 10.27 7.27
N PHE A 127 0.93 8.95 7.41
CA PHE A 127 0.18 8.00 6.57
C PHE A 127 -0.98 7.33 7.31
N ASN A 128 -1.19 7.68 8.58
CA ASN A 128 -2.28 7.16 9.42
C ASN A 128 -2.30 5.62 9.44
N VAL A 129 -1.17 4.99 9.77
CA VAL A 129 -1.03 3.52 9.86
C VAL A 129 -0.65 3.09 11.28
N GLU A 130 -0.92 1.83 11.61
CA GLU A 130 -0.57 1.23 12.91
C GLU A 130 0.95 1.07 13.05
N TYR A 131 1.41 0.95 14.30
CA TYR A 131 2.83 0.84 14.64
C TYR A 131 3.53 -0.31 13.88
N ASP A 132 3.00 -1.53 13.95
CA ASP A 132 3.61 -2.70 13.30
C ASP A 132 3.69 -2.52 11.77
N PHE A 133 2.70 -1.87 11.19
CA PHE A 133 2.67 -1.56 9.76
C PHE A 133 3.75 -0.54 9.39
N ALA A 134 3.93 0.49 10.21
CA ALA A 134 4.97 1.50 10.04
C ALA A 134 6.37 0.91 10.19
N VAL A 135 6.59 0.06 11.20
CA VAL A 135 7.85 -0.68 11.41
C VAL A 135 8.19 -1.47 10.17
N ARG A 136 7.26 -2.33 9.72
CA ARG A 136 7.49 -3.18 8.56
C ARG A 136 7.78 -2.38 7.29
N ARG A 137 7.04 -1.29 7.10
CA ARG A 137 7.23 -0.42 5.95
C ARG A 137 8.58 0.30 5.95
N LEU A 138 9.05 0.73 7.12
CA LEU A 138 10.35 1.36 7.30
C LEU A 138 11.47 0.36 7.00
N GLU A 139 11.38 -0.88 7.51
CA GLU A 139 12.32 -1.95 7.18
C GLU A 139 12.42 -2.18 5.67
N MET A 140 11.27 -2.27 4.97
CA MET A 140 11.25 -2.44 3.51
C MET A 140 11.97 -1.29 2.79
N TYR A 141 11.77 -0.06 3.25
CA TYR A 141 12.41 1.14 2.69
C TYR A 141 13.92 1.12 2.92
N GLN A 142 14.36 0.91 4.16
CA GLN A 142 15.78 0.90 4.54
C GLN A 142 16.55 -0.24 3.88
N ASN A 143 15.97 -1.45 3.83
CA ASN A 143 16.59 -2.60 3.17
C ASN A 143 16.83 -2.35 1.69
N LYS A 144 15.92 -1.63 1.02
CA LYS A 144 16.08 -1.27 -0.38
C LYS A 144 17.19 -0.22 -0.57
N LEU A 145 17.20 0.82 0.27
CA LEU A 145 18.29 1.80 0.25
C LEU A 145 19.65 1.13 0.46
N TYR A 146 19.76 0.23 1.43
CA TYR A 146 21.01 -0.50 1.70
C TYR A 146 21.49 -1.30 0.47
N LYS A 147 20.59 -2.07 -0.16
CA LYS A 147 20.93 -2.85 -1.38
C LYS A 147 21.44 -1.96 -2.52
N GLU A 148 20.81 -0.81 -2.74
CA GLU A 148 21.23 0.11 -3.80
C GLU A 148 22.59 0.76 -3.48
N HIS A 149 22.89 1.07 -2.22
CA HIS A 149 24.21 1.58 -1.83
C HIS A 149 25.29 0.52 -2.02
N SER A 150 25.06 -0.72 -1.57
CA SER A 150 26.02 -1.82 -1.75
C SER A 150 26.32 -2.11 -3.23
N CYS A 151 25.33 -2.04 -4.12
CA CYS A 151 25.56 -2.22 -5.56
C CYS A 151 26.32 -1.06 -6.21
N ASN A 152 26.23 0.17 -5.68
CA ASN A 152 26.94 1.32 -6.22
C ASN A 152 28.41 1.39 -5.78
N GLU A 153 28.80 0.69 -4.70
CA GLU A 153 30.19 0.61 -4.23
C GLU A 153 31.02 -0.49 -4.94
N GLU A 154 30.36 -1.39 -5.67
CA GLU A 154 30.99 -2.52 -6.38
C GLU A 154 31.26 -2.26 -7.88
N ILE A 155 31.04 -1.04 -8.39
CA ILE A 155 31.22 -0.63 -9.80
C ILE A 155 32.39 0.34 -9.96
#